data_AF-A0A7R8AI79-F1
#
_entry.id   AF-A0A7R8AI79-F1
#
_cell.length_a   1.000
_cell.length_b   1.000
_cell.length_c   1.000
_cell.angle_alpha   90.00
_cell.angle_beta   90.00
_cell.angle_gamma   90.00
#
_symmetry.space_group_name_H-M   'P 1'
#
loop_
_entity.id
_entity.type
_entity.pdbx_description
1 polymer ?
#
loop_
_entity_poly.entity_id
_entity_poly.type
_entity_poly.pdbx_seq_one_letter_code
_entity_poly.pdbx_strand_id
1 'polypeptide(L)'
;MVSITIEGLRTEGKEEPENTTLDVPAETELASLPSLAPGYLIPDRFSRIKQNGTVGGAFMLDSAYCLNHPTENIEISTDRPSNFSKRCINVDDTFLHFVTLEKGGRALTAKLDGEGLGQSSSIVIDGELEITFHRTLRMPDDVKTHPLPASHGTFPLYNVDAFASRLPEKITQRGGIFFPMWQREALWFNFQNNSRTTRYAIRVNIGHINAVSGLNIFEASGKQDYIVVPGQKWLDGVAVAPGVVRQFVAMPLGSGYTVEGQISGKESFGGIQIEVIPSYERNSYTFKYRNEQGKHVGMAEYSTPRQRGLKNGDMVKITNVSSTFLEPAKIYDLLDDGESFEGIQRLHLMAGYLSPTGLGGSASPSRRRAVKSKRKSALYSYPPSYNSASYDSASYYDRARLRSVLERGEPDELSRDYSPTEAYNPRRPQEMGIAAGGKLVQDIVKDTSPNYVWNKARAKLVDIHILHPSAFEAVTHVLAPKTPIATEEYLAAGIPFYAVEEDPDQRLDGSEVLAGVKSVSAMDSHVGVQDGSSTDFDPSKPKRCAKCAVRLCDCIVRPCNHQFCHVCIKAIASPRANTSSNEQRCPLCSANIAHVAGFSAPMNLPGEETFKVDVPVVMLEVDDGRTAFQSVMEMRL
;
A
#
# COMPACT_ATOMS: atom_id res chain seq x y z
N MET A 1 -18.59 -21.80 -42.28
CA MET A 1 -19.73 -21.19 -42.99
C MET A 1 -21.00 -21.62 -42.28
N VAL A 2 -21.91 -20.69 -42.06
CA VAL A 2 -23.20 -20.90 -41.40
C VAL A 2 -24.29 -20.49 -42.37
N SER A 3 -25.28 -21.35 -42.57
CA SER A 3 -26.45 -21.05 -43.38
C SER A 3 -27.45 -20.24 -42.56
N ILE A 4 -27.79 -19.04 -43.02
CA ILE A 4 -28.75 -18.16 -42.34
C ILE A 4 -29.97 -17.94 -43.25
N THR A 5 -31.17 -18.16 -42.72
CA THR A 5 -32.43 -17.77 -43.37
C THR A 5 -32.95 -16.52 -42.70
N ILE A 6 -33.10 -15.44 -43.46
CA ILE A 6 -33.66 -14.17 -42.99
C ILE A 6 -35.09 -14.09 -43.48
N GLU A 7 -36.02 -14.00 -42.52
CA GLU A 7 -37.46 -13.92 -42.74
C GLU A 7 -37.95 -12.49 -42.55
N GLY A 8 -39.01 -12.13 -43.28
CA GLY A 8 -39.67 -10.83 -43.10
C GLY A 8 -39.00 -9.66 -43.83
N LEU A 9 -38.16 -9.90 -44.83
CA LEU A 9 -37.52 -8.85 -45.63
C LEU A 9 -38.56 -8.13 -46.51
N ARG A 10 -38.41 -6.82 -46.67
CA ARG A 10 -39.32 -5.99 -47.48
C ARG A 10 -38.62 -5.50 -48.73
N THR A 11 -39.34 -5.39 -49.84
CA THR A 11 -38.86 -4.74 -51.07
C THR A 11 -39.72 -3.51 -51.36
N GLU A 12 -39.14 -2.50 -52.00
CA GLU A 12 -39.88 -1.28 -52.33
C GLU A 12 -40.98 -1.61 -53.35
N GLY A 13 -42.25 -1.36 -52.99
CA GLY A 13 -43.41 -1.57 -53.86
C GLY A 13 -44.06 -2.97 -53.81
N LYS A 14 -43.64 -3.88 -52.94
CA LYS A 14 -44.37 -5.14 -52.66
C LYS A 14 -44.99 -5.14 -51.26
N GLU A 15 -46.23 -5.63 -51.16
CA GLU A 15 -46.95 -5.71 -49.88
C GLU A 15 -46.57 -6.95 -49.05
N GLU A 16 -46.21 -8.06 -49.70
CA GLU A 16 -45.85 -9.30 -49.00
C GLU A 16 -44.35 -9.36 -48.67
N PRO A 17 -43.98 -9.72 -47.42
CA PRO A 17 -42.60 -9.90 -47.03
C PRO A 17 -42.00 -11.18 -47.66
N GLU A 18 -40.71 -11.13 -47.96
CA GLU A 18 -39.95 -12.22 -48.56
C GLU A 18 -38.88 -12.74 -47.61
N ASN A 19 -38.37 -13.93 -47.91
CA ASN A 19 -37.32 -14.58 -47.14
C ASN A 19 -36.12 -14.86 -48.06
N THR A 20 -34.90 -14.77 -47.53
CA THR A 20 -33.68 -15.11 -48.26
C THR A 20 -32.78 -16.03 -47.43
N THR A 21 -31.93 -16.81 -48.09
CA THR A 21 -30.94 -17.66 -47.44
C THR A 21 -29.55 -17.32 -47.95
N LEU A 22 -28.61 -17.15 -47.02
CA LEU A 22 -27.23 -16.78 -47.28
C LEU A 22 -26.30 -17.73 -46.52
N ASP A 23 -25.15 -18.05 -47.09
CA ASP A 23 -24.09 -18.75 -46.36
C ASP A 23 -22.97 -17.76 -46.05
N VAL A 24 -22.69 -17.56 -44.76
CA VAL A 24 -21.74 -16.55 -44.28
C VAL A 24 -20.77 -17.12 -43.24
N PRO A 25 -19.56 -16.57 -43.06
CA PRO A 25 -18.73 -16.88 -41.89
C PRO A 25 -19.48 -16.58 -40.58
N ALA A 26 -19.24 -17.37 -39.53
CA ALA A 26 -19.83 -17.12 -38.21
C ALA A 26 -19.45 -15.73 -37.64
N GLU A 27 -18.29 -15.22 -38.06
CA GLU A 27 -17.74 -13.94 -37.64
C GLU A 27 -18.35 -12.73 -38.38
N THR A 28 -19.29 -12.97 -39.29
CA THR A 28 -19.91 -11.91 -40.10
C THR A 28 -20.73 -10.98 -39.20
N GLU A 29 -20.52 -9.67 -39.34
CA GLU A 29 -21.30 -8.67 -38.60
C GLU A 29 -22.75 -8.62 -39.12
N LEU A 30 -23.71 -8.55 -38.20
CA LEU A 30 -25.13 -8.40 -38.53
C LEU A 30 -25.40 -7.16 -39.40
N ALA A 31 -24.65 -6.08 -39.17
CA ALA A 31 -24.75 -4.84 -39.94
C ALA A 31 -24.35 -4.98 -41.41
N SER A 32 -23.59 -6.04 -41.76
CA SER A 32 -23.19 -6.32 -43.14
C SER A 32 -24.19 -7.19 -43.91
N LEU A 33 -25.16 -7.83 -43.23
CA LEU A 33 -26.15 -8.67 -43.90
C LEU A 33 -26.98 -7.97 -44.99
N PRO A 34 -27.40 -6.69 -44.82
CA PRO A 34 -28.14 -5.99 -45.86
C PRO A 34 -27.35 -5.80 -47.16
N SER A 35 -26.03 -5.62 -47.10
CA SER A 35 -25.21 -5.48 -48.31
C SER A 35 -24.95 -6.81 -49.02
N LEU A 36 -25.11 -7.93 -48.32
CA LEU A 36 -24.99 -9.29 -48.86
C LEU A 36 -26.29 -9.81 -49.49
N ALA A 37 -27.42 -9.15 -49.25
CA ALA A 37 -28.72 -9.43 -49.88
C ALA A 37 -29.27 -8.17 -50.59
N PRO A 38 -28.65 -7.77 -51.72
CA PRO A 38 -29.07 -6.58 -52.46
C PRO A 38 -30.48 -6.73 -53.02
N GLY A 39 -31.28 -5.65 -52.96
CA GLY A 39 -32.65 -5.59 -53.47
C GLY A 39 -33.74 -5.51 -52.40
N TYR A 40 -33.39 -5.66 -51.12
CA TYR A 40 -34.28 -5.49 -49.98
C TYR A 40 -34.05 -4.16 -49.26
N LEU A 41 -35.08 -3.64 -48.60
CA LEU A 41 -34.95 -2.52 -47.66
C LEU A 41 -34.08 -2.95 -46.48
N ILE A 42 -33.25 -2.03 -45.97
CA ILE A 42 -32.37 -2.28 -44.84
C ILE A 42 -33.22 -2.43 -43.57
N PRO A 43 -33.18 -3.58 -42.87
CA PRO A 43 -33.87 -3.74 -41.57
C PRO A 43 -33.22 -2.87 -40.49
N ASP A 44 -33.99 -2.47 -39.47
CA ASP A 44 -33.45 -1.78 -38.29
C ASP A 44 -32.84 -2.76 -37.28
N ARG A 45 -33.34 -3.99 -37.26
CA ARG A 45 -32.93 -5.03 -36.31
C ARG A 45 -33.10 -6.45 -36.83
N PHE A 46 -32.35 -7.37 -36.23
CA PHE A 46 -32.52 -8.81 -36.38
C PHE A 46 -32.83 -9.48 -35.03
N SER A 47 -33.67 -10.51 -35.06
CA SER A 47 -33.93 -11.38 -33.90
C SER A 47 -33.86 -12.84 -34.33
N ARG A 48 -33.19 -13.69 -33.55
CA ARG A 48 -33.17 -15.13 -33.85
C ARG A 48 -34.50 -15.79 -33.52
N ILE A 49 -34.99 -16.63 -34.42
CA ILE A 49 -36.09 -17.55 -34.19
C ILE A 49 -35.49 -18.90 -33.75
N LYS A 50 -35.84 -19.34 -32.55
CA LYS A 50 -35.37 -20.62 -31.99
C LYS A 50 -36.20 -21.79 -32.54
N GLN A 51 -35.67 -23.01 -32.44
CA GLN A 51 -36.35 -24.21 -32.94
C GLN A 51 -37.74 -24.45 -32.32
N ASN A 52 -37.96 -23.99 -31.09
CA ASN A 52 -39.26 -24.05 -30.40
C ASN A 52 -40.22 -22.91 -30.79
N GLY A 53 -39.89 -22.11 -31.81
CA GLY A 53 -40.69 -20.98 -32.32
C GLY A 53 -40.58 -19.70 -31.48
N THR A 54 -39.79 -19.69 -30.39
CA THR A 54 -39.60 -18.48 -29.59
C THR A 54 -38.61 -17.52 -30.25
N VAL A 55 -38.90 -16.22 -30.16
CA VAL A 55 -38.03 -15.17 -30.69
C VAL A 55 -37.08 -14.69 -29.59
N GLY A 56 -35.78 -14.70 -29.89
CA GLY A 56 -34.72 -14.22 -29.01
C GLY A 56 -34.66 -12.70 -28.87
N GLY A 57 -33.59 -12.19 -28.26
CA GLY A 57 -33.33 -10.75 -28.16
C GLY A 57 -33.23 -10.07 -29.52
N ALA A 58 -33.53 -8.78 -29.56
CA ALA A 58 -33.38 -7.95 -30.76
C ALA A 58 -32.03 -7.24 -30.80
N PHE A 59 -31.35 -7.35 -31.93
CA PHE A 59 -30.07 -6.71 -32.21
C PHE A 59 -30.25 -5.66 -33.31
N MET A 60 -30.05 -4.40 -32.94
CA MET A 60 -30.13 -3.23 -33.81
C MET A 60 -28.84 -3.13 -34.63
N LEU A 61 -28.94 -2.78 -35.92
CA LEU A 61 -27.77 -2.72 -36.80
C LEU A 61 -26.81 -1.56 -36.46
N ASP A 62 -27.29 -0.51 -35.78
CA ASP A 62 -26.55 0.71 -35.46
C ASP A 62 -26.00 0.73 -34.01
N SER A 63 -26.20 -0.34 -33.24
CA SER A 63 -25.89 -0.39 -31.82
C SER A 63 -24.73 -1.34 -31.54
N ALA A 64 -23.86 -0.95 -30.62
CA ALA A 64 -22.82 -1.82 -30.08
C ALA A 64 -23.33 -2.53 -28.81
N TYR A 65 -22.99 -3.81 -28.67
CA TYR A 65 -23.51 -4.67 -27.60
C TYR A 65 -22.39 -5.14 -26.68
N CYS A 66 -22.72 -5.36 -25.39
CA CYS A 66 -21.85 -6.16 -24.52
C CYS A 66 -22.02 -7.63 -24.93
N LEU A 67 -21.17 -8.09 -25.85
CA LEU A 67 -21.25 -9.44 -26.39
C LEU A 67 -20.72 -10.45 -25.36
N ASN A 68 -21.38 -11.61 -25.28
CA ASN A 68 -21.10 -12.64 -24.27
C ASN A 68 -19.65 -13.12 -24.36
N HIS A 69 -18.92 -13.00 -23.25
CA HIS A 69 -17.56 -13.52 -23.13
C HIS A 69 -17.57 -15.06 -23.17
N PRO A 70 -16.49 -15.72 -23.62
CA PRO A 70 -16.36 -17.16 -23.53
C PRO A 70 -16.60 -17.58 -22.07
N THR A 71 -17.72 -18.26 -21.86
CA THR A 71 -18.12 -18.77 -20.56
C THR A 71 -17.52 -20.16 -20.43
N GLU A 72 -16.75 -20.37 -19.38
CA GLU A 72 -16.11 -21.65 -19.11
C GLU A 72 -16.83 -22.36 -17.97
N ASN A 73 -16.72 -23.68 -17.93
CA ASN A 73 -17.18 -24.46 -16.78
C ASN A 73 -15.99 -24.75 -15.87
N ILE A 74 -16.20 -24.56 -14.56
CA ILE A 74 -15.32 -25.04 -13.51
C ILE A 74 -16.02 -26.16 -12.75
N GLU A 75 -15.29 -27.26 -12.55
CA GLU A 75 -15.75 -28.43 -11.80
C GLU A 75 -15.57 -28.19 -10.30
N ILE A 76 -16.57 -28.56 -9.51
CA ILE A 76 -16.47 -28.55 -8.05
C ILE A 76 -15.87 -29.86 -7.57
N SER A 77 -14.86 -29.76 -6.70
CA SER A 77 -14.26 -30.92 -6.05
C SER A 77 -14.36 -30.83 -4.54
N THR A 78 -14.62 -31.96 -3.87
CA THR A 78 -14.52 -32.06 -2.41
C THR A 78 -13.11 -32.42 -1.95
N ASP A 79 -12.34 -33.09 -2.81
CA ASP A 79 -11.12 -33.79 -2.39
C ASP A 79 -9.85 -33.18 -2.99
N ARG A 80 -9.99 -32.39 -4.07
CA ARG A 80 -8.85 -31.72 -4.75
C ARG A 80 -8.74 -30.27 -4.32
N PRO A 81 -7.53 -29.71 -4.17
CA PRO A 81 -7.34 -28.28 -3.95
C PRO A 81 -7.78 -27.49 -5.18
N SER A 82 -8.21 -26.24 -4.96
CA SER A 82 -8.53 -25.32 -6.04
C SER A 82 -7.35 -25.12 -6.99
N ASN A 83 -7.63 -25.13 -8.30
CA ASN A 83 -6.65 -24.91 -9.34
C ASN A 83 -7.31 -24.23 -10.54
N PHE A 84 -6.93 -22.97 -10.78
CA PHE A 84 -7.52 -22.16 -11.84
C PHE A 84 -7.26 -22.74 -13.24
N SER A 85 -6.02 -23.11 -13.54
CA SER A 85 -5.63 -23.67 -14.85
C SER A 85 -6.32 -24.99 -15.17
N LYS A 86 -6.62 -25.80 -14.15
CA LYS A 86 -7.37 -27.07 -14.30
C LYS A 86 -8.88 -26.89 -14.20
N ARG A 87 -9.39 -25.65 -14.09
CA ARG A 87 -10.82 -25.33 -13.97
C ARG A 87 -11.50 -26.14 -12.86
N CYS A 88 -10.85 -26.25 -11.70
CA CYS A 88 -11.34 -27.03 -10.57
C CYS A 88 -11.34 -26.17 -9.31
N ILE A 89 -12.48 -26.03 -8.64
CA ILE A 89 -12.59 -25.30 -7.37
C ILE A 89 -12.92 -26.28 -6.23
N ASN A 90 -12.22 -26.15 -5.11
CA ASN A 90 -12.58 -26.89 -3.90
C ASN A 90 -13.89 -26.32 -3.33
N VAL A 91 -14.78 -27.20 -2.87
CA VAL A 91 -16.10 -26.84 -2.35
C VAL A 91 -16.06 -25.84 -1.17
N ASP A 92 -14.94 -25.79 -0.42
CA ASP A 92 -14.70 -24.91 0.72
C ASP A 92 -13.98 -23.61 0.38
N ASP A 93 -13.43 -23.50 -0.82
CA ASP A 93 -12.76 -22.28 -1.25
C ASP A 93 -13.76 -21.27 -1.80
N THR A 94 -13.46 -19.98 -1.57
CA THR A 94 -14.26 -18.90 -2.17
C THR A 94 -13.92 -18.76 -3.65
N PHE A 95 -14.90 -18.34 -4.46
CA PHE A 95 -14.65 -18.04 -5.87
C PHE A 95 -13.59 -16.93 -6.06
N LEU A 96 -13.51 -15.99 -5.12
CA LEU A 96 -12.51 -14.93 -5.05
C LEU A 96 -11.09 -15.48 -4.86
N HIS A 97 -10.94 -16.47 -3.99
CA HIS A 97 -9.67 -17.19 -3.84
C HIS A 97 -9.31 -17.90 -5.16
N PHE A 98 -10.27 -18.62 -5.75
CA PHE A 98 -10.08 -19.39 -6.98
C PHE A 98 -9.57 -18.53 -8.15
N VAL A 99 -10.19 -17.38 -8.43
CA VAL A 99 -9.74 -16.50 -9.54
C VAL A 99 -8.36 -15.91 -9.30
N THR A 100 -7.97 -15.75 -8.05
CA THR A 100 -6.66 -15.20 -7.73
C THR A 100 -5.53 -16.20 -7.99
N LEU A 101 -5.85 -17.49 -8.05
CA LEU A 101 -4.90 -18.53 -8.48
C LEU A 101 -4.53 -18.36 -9.97
N GLU A 102 -5.31 -17.64 -10.78
CA GLU A 102 -4.95 -17.29 -12.17
C GLU A 102 -3.62 -16.54 -12.25
N LYS A 103 -3.40 -15.59 -11.33
CA LYS A 103 -2.15 -14.81 -11.26
C LYS A 103 -1.00 -15.57 -10.61
N GLY A 104 -1.20 -16.86 -10.33
CA GLY A 104 -0.17 -17.79 -9.90
C GLY A 104 0.54 -17.36 -8.64
N GLY A 105 -0.18 -17.03 -7.55
CA GLY A 105 0.42 -16.81 -6.22
C GLY A 105 1.63 -15.86 -6.16
N ARG A 106 1.83 -15.01 -7.17
CA ARG A 106 3.07 -14.24 -7.32
C ARG A 106 3.15 -13.24 -6.18
N ALA A 107 4.21 -13.39 -5.37
CA ALA A 107 4.50 -12.46 -4.29
C ALA A 107 4.63 -11.04 -4.86
N LEU A 108 4.17 -10.04 -4.10
CA LEU A 108 4.35 -8.65 -4.49
C LEU A 108 5.84 -8.36 -4.73
N THR A 109 6.15 -7.65 -5.80
CA THR A 109 7.51 -7.13 -6.01
C THR A 109 7.72 -5.90 -5.15
N ALA A 110 8.94 -5.70 -4.65
CA ALA A 110 9.35 -4.47 -3.98
C ALA A 110 10.64 -3.98 -4.63
N LYS A 111 10.65 -2.72 -5.08
CA LYS A 111 11.81 -2.10 -5.74
C LYS A 111 11.98 -0.68 -5.24
N LEU A 112 13.18 -0.15 -5.38
CA LEU A 112 13.41 1.28 -5.23
C LEU A 112 12.98 2.02 -6.51
N ASP A 113 12.60 3.29 -6.40
CA ASP A 113 12.11 4.15 -7.50
C ASP A 113 13.20 4.56 -8.51
N GLY A 114 14.49 4.37 -8.21
CA GLY A 114 15.61 4.68 -9.09
C GLY A 114 16.25 3.46 -9.77
N GLU A 115 16.94 3.70 -10.90
CA GLU A 115 17.83 2.72 -11.53
C GLU A 115 19.29 2.89 -11.05
N GLY A 116 19.92 1.80 -10.62
CA GLY A 116 21.36 1.75 -10.28
C GLY A 116 21.69 1.79 -8.79
N LEU A 117 22.98 2.04 -8.47
CA LEU A 117 23.52 2.17 -7.10
C LEU A 117 23.17 3.52 -6.43
N GLY A 118 22.30 4.32 -7.07
CA GLY A 118 21.96 5.68 -6.67
C GLY A 118 20.99 5.77 -5.49
N GLN A 119 20.96 6.95 -4.86
CA GLN A 119 20.00 7.29 -3.81
C GLN A 119 18.59 7.27 -4.38
N SER A 120 17.76 6.39 -3.84
CA SER A 120 16.32 6.32 -4.12
C SER A 120 15.54 7.05 -3.02
N SER A 121 14.32 7.48 -3.31
CA SER A 121 13.50 8.25 -2.37
C SER A 121 12.31 7.47 -1.83
N SER A 122 11.90 6.42 -2.54
CA SER A 122 10.73 5.62 -2.18
C SER A 122 10.90 4.13 -2.47
N ILE A 123 10.04 3.32 -1.85
CA ILE A 123 9.84 1.91 -2.17
C ILE A 123 8.56 1.78 -3.00
N VAL A 124 8.65 1.17 -4.18
CA VAL A 124 7.53 0.87 -5.06
C VAL A 124 7.18 -0.62 -4.98
N ILE A 125 5.97 -0.91 -4.51
CA ILE A 125 5.39 -2.24 -4.37
C ILE A 125 4.42 -2.53 -5.52
N ASP A 126 4.69 -3.60 -6.25
CA ASP A 126 3.92 -4.08 -7.42
C ASP A 126 3.68 -3.01 -8.51
N GLY A 127 4.49 -1.95 -8.55
CA GLY A 127 4.33 -0.81 -9.46
C GLY A 127 3.22 0.17 -9.07
N GLU A 128 2.52 -0.06 -7.96
CA GLU A 128 1.23 0.58 -7.66
C GLU A 128 1.22 1.30 -6.30
N LEU A 129 1.86 0.74 -5.27
CA LEU A 129 1.96 1.35 -3.95
C LEU A 129 3.38 1.91 -3.74
N GLU A 130 3.47 3.20 -3.49
CA GLU A 130 4.71 3.90 -3.19
C GLU A 130 4.77 4.28 -1.70
N ILE A 131 5.90 3.98 -1.05
CA ILE A 131 6.16 4.24 0.37
C ILE A 131 7.37 5.15 0.49
N THR A 132 7.19 6.33 1.09
CA THR A 132 8.24 7.34 1.27
C THR A 132 8.47 7.64 2.75
N PHE A 133 9.72 7.90 3.12
CA PHE A 133 10.14 8.17 4.50
C PHE A 133 10.51 9.63 4.65
N HIS A 134 9.71 10.40 5.36
CA HIS A 134 9.90 11.83 5.50
C HIS A 134 10.59 12.17 6.82
N ARG A 135 11.55 13.07 6.72
CA ARG A 135 12.12 13.78 7.86
C ARG A 135 11.11 14.79 8.36
N THR A 136 11.08 15.04 9.66
CA THR A 136 10.17 16.02 10.23
C THR A 136 10.70 16.62 11.53
N LEU A 137 10.07 17.71 11.98
CA LEU A 137 10.35 18.29 13.28
C LEU A 137 9.97 17.29 14.38
N ARG A 138 10.86 17.10 15.34
CA ARG A 138 10.52 16.32 16.52
C ARG A 138 9.64 17.14 17.44
N MET A 139 8.44 16.64 17.73
CA MET A 139 7.54 17.33 18.64
C MET A 139 7.98 17.17 20.10
N PRO A 140 7.84 18.24 20.90
CA PRO A 140 8.05 18.17 22.34
C PRO A 140 7.26 17.05 23.00
N ASP A 141 7.88 16.39 23.97
CA ASP A 141 7.15 15.52 24.90
C ASP A 141 6.71 16.33 26.13
N ASP A 142 5.66 17.12 25.94
CA ASP A 142 4.97 17.84 27.01
C ASP A 142 3.60 17.22 27.31
N VAL A 143 2.81 17.91 28.13
CA VAL A 143 1.45 17.46 28.47
C VAL A 143 0.46 17.58 27.32
N LYS A 144 0.82 18.26 26.22
CA LYS A 144 -0.07 18.53 25.10
C LYS A 144 0.03 17.42 24.04
N THR A 145 -1.02 17.34 23.24
CA THR A 145 -1.00 16.60 21.98
C THR A 145 -0.86 17.63 20.86
N HIS A 146 0.10 17.40 19.96
CA HIS A 146 0.49 18.38 18.94
C HIS A 146 -0.11 18.06 17.58
N PRO A 147 -0.30 19.07 16.71
CA PRO A 147 -0.62 18.84 15.30
C PRO A 147 0.57 18.18 14.57
N LEU A 148 0.30 17.68 13.38
CA LEU A 148 1.25 16.96 12.54
C LEU A 148 2.24 17.93 11.88
N PRO A 149 3.55 17.85 12.14
CA PRO A 149 4.53 18.65 11.42
C PRO A 149 4.62 18.22 9.95
N ALA A 150 4.90 19.17 9.06
CA ALA A 150 5.10 18.92 7.63
C ALA A 150 6.39 18.14 7.35
N SER A 151 6.59 17.77 6.08
CA SER A 151 7.86 17.23 5.64
C SER A 151 9.00 18.25 5.70
N HIS A 152 10.19 17.77 6.02
CA HIS A 152 11.47 18.46 5.86
C HIS A 152 12.39 17.67 4.91
N GLY A 153 11.82 17.14 3.83
CA GLY A 153 12.48 16.29 2.85
C GLY A 153 12.45 14.80 3.20
N THR A 154 12.99 13.97 2.31
CA THR A 154 12.96 12.51 2.41
C THR A 154 14.30 11.93 2.86
N PHE A 155 14.26 10.75 3.46
CA PHE A 155 15.47 9.99 3.75
C PHE A 155 16.02 9.31 2.48
N PRO A 156 17.36 9.28 2.31
CA PRO A 156 17.97 8.61 1.17
C PRO A 156 17.96 7.08 1.38
N LEU A 157 17.35 6.34 0.45
CA LEU A 157 17.22 4.88 0.56
C LEU A 157 18.29 4.15 -0.26
N TYR A 158 18.88 3.12 0.35
CA TYR A 158 19.92 2.29 -0.26
C TYR A 158 19.58 0.80 -0.11
N ASN A 159 19.83 0.03 -1.16
CA ASN A 159 19.65 -1.41 -1.14
C ASN A 159 20.77 -2.08 -0.33
N VAL A 160 20.43 -3.00 0.58
CA VAL A 160 21.40 -3.73 1.40
C VAL A 160 22.38 -4.56 0.56
N ASP A 161 21.90 -5.26 -0.47
CA ASP A 161 22.72 -6.15 -1.31
C ASP A 161 23.84 -5.37 -2.03
N ALA A 162 23.56 -4.12 -2.42
CA ALA A 162 24.54 -3.23 -3.05
C ALA A 162 25.72 -2.88 -2.14
N PHE A 163 25.57 -3.01 -0.82
CA PHE A 163 26.59 -2.67 0.17
C PHE A 163 26.96 -3.86 1.07
N ALA A 164 26.58 -5.09 0.69
CA ALA A 164 26.70 -6.27 1.55
C ALA A 164 28.12 -6.52 2.06
N SER A 165 29.16 -6.23 1.27
CA SER A 165 30.56 -6.40 1.68
C SER A 165 31.04 -5.45 2.78
N ARG A 166 30.30 -4.37 3.04
CA ARG A 166 30.62 -3.32 4.03
C ARG A 166 29.61 -3.26 5.18
N LEU A 167 28.54 -4.03 5.10
CA LEU A 167 27.49 -4.08 6.12
C LEU A 167 27.70 -5.25 7.09
N PRO A 168 27.23 -5.14 8.35
CA PRO A 168 27.20 -6.26 9.28
C PRO A 168 26.42 -7.46 8.74
N GLU A 169 26.89 -8.67 9.04
CA GLU A 169 26.28 -9.91 8.56
C GLU A 169 24.79 -10.02 8.90
N LYS A 170 24.41 -9.60 10.11
CA LYS A 170 23.03 -9.55 10.59
C LYS A 170 22.11 -8.69 9.69
N ILE A 171 22.62 -7.60 9.14
CA ILE A 171 21.88 -6.74 8.20
C ILE A 171 21.78 -7.45 6.84
N THR A 172 22.88 -8.00 6.35
CA THR A 172 22.91 -8.66 5.03
C THR A 172 22.06 -9.93 4.97
N GLN A 173 21.97 -10.70 6.06
CA GLN A 173 21.14 -11.91 6.14
C GLN A 173 19.64 -11.58 6.07
N ARG A 174 19.23 -10.42 6.61
CA ARG A 174 17.85 -9.93 6.53
C ARG A 174 17.54 -9.27 5.19
N GLY A 175 18.54 -8.68 4.54
CA GLY A 175 18.37 -7.95 3.29
C GLY A 175 17.52 -6.69 3.47
N GLY A 176 16.88 -6.25 2.38
CA GLY A 176 16.02 -5.07 2.39
C GLY A 176 16.76 -3.78 2.06
N ILE A 177 16.44 -2.70 2.77
CA ILE A 177 17.02 -1.37 2.53
C ILE A 177 17.56 -0.75 3.81
N PHE A 178 18.36 0.31 3.68
CA PHE A 178 18.79 1.11 4.82
C PHE A 178 18.87 2.60 4.51
N PHE A 179 18.79 3.44 5.55
CA PHE A 179 18.99 4.89 5.46
C PHE A 179 19.63 5.45 6.74
N PRO A 180 20.29 6.63 6.67
CA PRO A 180 20.86 7.30 7.83
C PRO A 180 19.81 8.08 8.62
N MET A 181 19.87 8.02 9.94
CA MET A 181 19.03 8.85 10.81
C MET A 181 19.77 9.21 12.10
N TRP A 182 19.78 10.50 12.44
CA TRP A 182 20.45 10.99 13.65
C TRP A 182 19.75 10.47 14.90
N GLN A 183 20.51 10.25 15.98
CA GLN A 183 19.90 10.03 17.31
C GLN A 183 18.92 11.18 17.60
N ARG A 184 17.74 10.86 18.13
CA ARG A 184 16.64 11.80 18.43
C ARG A 184 16.01 12.50 17.22
N GLU A 185 16.33 12.11 15.99
CA GLU A 185 15.61 12.58 14.81
C GLU A 185 14.20 11.95 14.75
N ALA A 186 13.24 12.64 14.15
CA ALA A 186 11.89 12.13 13.94
C ALA A 186 11.63 11.81 12.46
N LEU A 187 10.75 10.84 12.22
CA LEU A 187 10.26 10.51 10.89
C LEU A 187 8.76 10.27 10.85
N TRP A 188 8.20 10.23 9.64
CA TRP A 188 6.88 9.67 9.36
C TRP A 188 6.87 8.96 8.01
N PHE A 189 5.87 8.11 7.79
CA PHE A 189 5.70 7.35 6.55
C PHE A 189 4.60 7.96 5.69
N ASN A 190 4.85 8.11 4.40
CA ASN A 190 3.85 8.46 3.39
C ASN A 190 3.53 7.23 2.53
N PHE A 191 2.24 7.00 2.28
CA PHE A 191 1.71 5.89 1.49
C PHE A 191 0.86 6.42 0.35
N GLN A 192 1.35 6.24 -0.88
CA GLN A 192 0.65 6.62 -2.09
C GLN A 192 0.23 5.38 -2.87
N ASN A 193 -1.07 5.21 -3.09
CA ASN A 193 -1.60 4.12 -3.89
C ASN A 193 -2.10 4.65 -5.23
N ASN A 194 -1.40 4.28 -6.30
CA ASN A 194 -1.73 4.63 -7.69
C ASN A 194 -2.75 3.66 -8.31
N SER A 195 -3.05 2.54 -7.63
CA SER A 195 -4.04 1.58 -8.09
C SER A 195 -5.46 2.08 -7.86
N ARG A 196 -6.31 1.91 -8.88
CA ARG A 196 -7.76 2.20 -8.79
C ARG A 196 -8.57 1.07 -8.18
N THR A 197 -8.00 -0.13 -8.10
CA THR A 197 -8.72 -1.37 -7.78
C THR A 197 -8.14 -2.08 -6.56
N THR A 198 -6.82 -2.07 -6.41
CA THR A 198 -6.13 -2.76 -5.34
C THR A 198 -6.07 -1.89 -4.10
N ARG A 199 -6.47 -2.45 -2.96
CA ARG A 199 -6.22 -1.89 -1.63
C ARG A 199 -5.10 -2.68 -0.97
N TYR A 200 -4.45 -2.10 0.02
CA TYR A 200 -3.37 -2.73 0.78
C TYR A 200 -3.65 -2.62 2.28
N ALA A 201 -3.54 -3.74 2.98
CA ALA A 201 -3.35 -3.74 4.42
C ALA A 201 -1.84 -3.71 4.68
N ILE A 202 -1.38 -2.74 5.47
CA ILE A 202 0.04 -2.52 5.77
C ILE A 202 0.25 -2.65 7.27
N ARG A 203 1.05 -3.64 7.68
CA ARG A 203 1.50 -3.78 9.07
C ARG A 203 2.86 -3.12 9.20
N VAL A 204 2.93 -2.08 10.03
CA VAL A 204 4.18 -1.38 10.33
C VAL A 204 4.69 -1.85 11.67
N ASN A 205 5.90 -2.37 11.72
CA ASN A 205 6.52 -2.90 12.93
C ASN A 205 7.86 -2.19 13.16
N ILE A 206 8.18 -1.92 14.42
CA ILE A 206 9.40 -1.25 14.86
C ILE A 206 10.15 -2.17 15.83
N GLY A 207 11.26 -2.73 15.37
CA GLY A 207 11.94 -3.83 16.08
C GLY A 207 11.00 -4.98 16.41
N HIS A 208 10.27 -5.49 15.42
CA HIS A 208 9.27 -6.55 15.55
C HIS A 208 8.05 -6.26 16.43
N ILE A 209 7.90 -5.06 17.00
CA ILE A 209 6.67 -4.65 17.68
C ILE A 209 5.77 -3.90 16.70
N ASN A 210 4.53 -4.35 16.55
CA ASN A 210 3.54 -3.70 15.70
C ASN A 210 3.17 -2.32 16.24
N ALA A 211 3.25 -1.28 15.39
CA ALA A 211 3.02 0.11 15.78
C ALA A 211 1.55 0.45 16.08
N VAL A 212 0.60 -0.44 15.74
CA VAL A 212 -0.83 -0.26 16.02
C VAL A 212 -1.25 -1.06 17.25
N SER A 213 -0.90 -2.35 17.30
CA SER A 213 -1.36 -3.25 18.37
C SER A 213 -0.39 -3.37 19.55
N GLY A 214 0.89 -3.09 19.36
CA GLY A 214 1.94 -3.34 20.37
C GLY A 214 2.34 -4.81 20.53
N LEU A 215 1.77 -5.71 19.73
CA LEU A 215 2.10 -7.13 19.74
C LEU A 215 3.35 -7.42 18.90
N ASN A 216 3.96 -8.59 19.12
CA ASN A 216 5.04 -9.04 18.26
C ASN A 216 4.50 -9.35 16.84
N ILE A 217 5.30 -9.08 15.80
CA ILE A 217 4.93 -9.28 14.39
C ILE A 217 4.41 -10.70 14.07
N PHE A 218 4.89 -11.72 14.80
CA PHE A 218 4.51 -13.12 14.63
C PHE A 218 3.26 -13.52 15.42
N GLU A 219 2.79 -12.67 16.33
CA GLU A 219 1.60 -12.92 17.13
C GLU A 219 0.33 -12.56 16.35
N ALA A 220 -0.68 -13.42 16.47
CA ALA A 220 -1.98 -13.14 15.88
C ALA A 220 -2.73 -12.13 16.75
N SER A 221 -3.10 -11.00 16.15
CA SER A 221 -3.96 -10.03 16.81
C SER A 221 -5.44 -10.44 16.69
N GLY A 222 -6.19 -10.38 17.80
CA GLY A 222 -7.64 -10.50 17.80
C GLY A 222 -8.36 -9.21 17.34
N LYS A 223 -7.62 -8.11 17.19
CA LYS A 223 -8.08 -6.80 16.71
C LYS A 223 -7.26 -6.37 15.48
N GLN A 224 -7.61 -5.26 14.85
CA GLN A 224 -6.83 -4.71 13.73
C GLN A 224 -5.43 -4.27 14.20
N ASP A 225 -4.39 -4.69 13.47
CA ASP A 225 -2.97 -4.38 13.70
C ASP A 225 -2.27 -3.85 12.43
N TYR A 226 -3.05 -3.30 11.50
CA TYR A 226 -2.60 -2.76 10.22
C TYR A 226 -3.34 -1.48 9.89
N ILE A 227 -2.79 -0.73 8.94
CA ILE A 227 -3.47 0.40 8.29
C ILE A 227 -3.97 -0.02 6.90
N VAL A 228 -4.99 0.65 6.37
CA VAL A 228 -5.56 0.36 5.05
C VAL A 228 -5.28 1.49 4.07
N VAL A 229 -4.71 1.16 2.91
CA VAL A 229 -4.39 2.10 1.82
C VAL A 229 -5.17 1.71 0.54
N PRO A 230 -5.92 2.61 -0.11
CA PRO A 230 -6.15 3.99 0.29
C PRO A 230 -7.10 4.07 1.50
N GLY A 231 -6.96 5.16 2.26
CA GLY A 231 -7.64 5.40 3.53
C GLY A 231 -6.69 6.11 4.49
N GLN A 232 -5.73 5.37 5.03
CA GLN A 232 -4.63 5.89 5.84
C GLN A 232 -3.41 6.20 4.96
N LYS A 233 -3.10 7.48 4.76
CA LYS A 233 -2.00 7.88 3.87
C LYS A 233 -0.67 8.09 4.56
N TRP A 234 -0.69 8.30 5.87
CA TRP A 234 0.52 8.50 6.63
C TRP A 234 0.39 7.89 8.00
N LEU A 235 1.55 7.65 8.61
CA LEU A 235 1.70 7.17 9.97
C LEU A 235 2.92 7.85 10.58
N ASP A 236 2.70 8.62 11.64
CA ASP A 236 3.74 9.45 12.27
C ASP A 236 4.27 8.82 13.56
N GLY A 237 3.59 7.81 14.11
CA GLY A 237 3.95 7.24 15.40
C GLY A 237 3.27 5.93 15.77
N VAL A 238 3.54 5.46 16.99
CA VAL A 238 2.88 4.30 17.61
C VAL A 238 1.54 4.69 18.23
N ALA A 239 0.50 3.87 18.05
CA ALA A 239 -0.86 4.15 18.51
C ALA A 239 -1.04 3.89 20.01
N VAL A 240 -1.08 4.95 20.82
CA VAL A 240 -1.08 4.85 22.29
C VAL A 240 -2.44 5.08 22.94
N ALA A 241 -3.35 5.77 22.24
CA ALA A 241 -4.72 6.05 22.69
C ALA A 241 -5.59 6.41 21.47
N PRO A 242 -6.92 6.53 21.61
CA PRO A 242 -7.79 6.91 20.51
C PRO A 242 -7.40 8.30 20.00
N GLY A 243 -7.09 8.41 18.70
CA GLY A 243 -6.66 9.66 18.06
C GLY A 243 -5.28 10.19 18.47
N VAL A 244 -4.48 9.40 19.19
CA VAL A 244 -3.16 9.83 19.66
C VAL A 244 -2.10 8.78 19.32
N VAL A 245 -1.08 9.25 18.61
CA VAL A 245 0.16 8.49 18.39
C VAL A 245 1.34 9.15 19.11
N ARG A 246 2.37 8.37 19.44
CA ARG A 246 3.68 8.91 19.84
C ARG A 246 4.64 8.85 18.68
N GLN A 247 5.18 9.99 18.29
CA GLN A 247 6.00 10.17 17.10
C GLN A 247 7.16 9.16 17.03
N PHE A 248 7.49 8.66 15.84
CA PHE A 248 8.67 7.81 15.65
C PHE A 248 9.96 8.61 15.79
N VAL A 249 10.81 8.23 16.74
CA VAL A 249 12.09 8.91 17.01
C VAL A 249 13.23 7.90 17.02
N ALA A 250 14.32 8.17 16.31
CA ALA A 250 15.47 7.26 16.28
C ALA A 250 16.28 7.30 17.59
N MET A 251 16.66 6.14 18.09
CA MET A 251 17.59 5.98 19.22
C MET A 251 18.59 4.85 18.95
N PRO A 252 19.82 4.91 19.47
CA PRO A 252 20.78 3.82 19.32
C PRO A 252 20.22 2.48 19.82
N LEU A 253 20.40 1.43 19.03
CA LEU A 253 20.04 0.09 19.46
C LEU A 253 20.96 -0.35 20.61
N GLY A 254 20.40 -0.98 21.64
CA GLY A 254 21.09 -1.35 22.88
C GLY A 254 21.04 -0.28 23.97
N SER A 255 20.47 0.90 23.72
CA SER A 255 20.35 1.96 24.74
C SER A 255 19.17 1.76 25.70
N GLY A 256 18.25 0.85 25.40
CA GLY A 256 17.04 0.60 26.18
C GLY A 256 15.89 1.57 25.93
N TYR A 257 16.03 2.48 24.94
CA TYR A 257 15.03 3.51 24.64
C TYR A 257 13.98 3.05 23.62
N THR A 258 14.31 2.06 22.79
CA THR A 258 13.44 1.69 21.66
C THR A 258 12.14 1.09 22.16
N VAL A 259 11.08 1.17 21.35
CA VAL A 259 9.80 0.54 21.65
C VAL A 259 9.96 -0.98 21.81
N GLU A 260 10.79 -1.58 20.96
CA GLU A 260 11.21 -2.98 21.07
C GLU A 260 11.78 -3.31 22.46
N GLY A 261 12.75 -2.51 22.92
CA GLY A 261 13.40 -2.70 24.22
C GLY A 261 12.46 -2.56 25.39
N GLN A 262 11.58 -1.55 25.36
CA GLN A 262 10.64 -1.30 26.45
C GLN A 262 9.55 -2.37 26.57
N ILE A 263 9.11 -2.97 25.46
CA ILE A 263 8.03 -3.97 25.45
C ILE A 263 8.58 -5.39 25.62
N SER A 264 9.63 -5.74 24.87
CA SER A 264 10.16 -7.12 24.86
C SER A 264 11.26 -7.36 25.89
N GLY A 265 11.82 -6.29 26.48
CA GLY A 265 13.00 -6.35 27.34
C GLY A 265 14.32 -6.64 26.60
N LYS A 266 14.30 -6.69 25.27
CA LYS A 266 15.47 -6.97 24.42
C LYS A 266 15.49 -5.99 23.24
N GLU A 267 16.68 -5.65 22.75
CA GLU A 267 16.86 -4.79 21.56
C GLU A 267 17.70 -5.54 20.53
N SER A 268 17.10 -6.54 19.90
CA SER A 268 17.79 -7.49 19.03
C SER A 268 17.58 -7.20 17.56
N PHE A 269 16.50 -6.54 17.16
CA PHE A 269 16.12 -6.40 15.76
C PHE A 269 16.31 -4.99 15.22
N GLY A 270 15.90 -3.96 15.98
CA GLY A 270 15.98 -2.57 15.54
C GLY A 270 15.23 -2.28 14.24
N GLY A 271 15.50 -1.10 13.66
CA GLY A 271 14.93 -0.69 12.38
C GLY A 271 13.40 -0.75 12.31
N ILE A 272 12.89 -0.88 11.09
CA ILE A 272 11.46 -0.93 10.76
C ILE A 272 11.21 -2.16 9.87
N GLN A 273 10.06 -2.81 10.02
CA GLN A 273 9.61 -3.91 9.17
C GLN A 273 8.20 -3.63 8.68
N ILE A 274 8.04 -3.52 7.36
CA ILE A 274 6.75 -3.22 6.71
C ILE A 274 6.26 -4.47 5.99
N GLU A 275 5.13 -5.03 6.43
CA GLU A 275 4.43 -6.10 5.73
C GLU A 275 3.27 -5.51 4.92
N VAL A 276 3.30 -5.68 3.60
CA VAL A 276 2.27 -5.24 2.68
C VAL A 276 1.45 -6.42 2.21
N ILE A 277 0.13 -6.33 2.36
CA ILE A 277 -0.83 -7.38 2.03
C ILE A 277 -1.86 -6.79 1.05
N PRO A 278 -1.90 -7.24 -0.22
CA PRO A 278 -2.84 -6.70 -1.19
C PRO A 278 -4.25 -7.26 -0.94
N SER A 279 -5.29 -6.53 -1.33
CA SER A 279 -6.63 -7.06 -1.40
C SER A 279 -6.75 -8.05 -2.55
N TYR A 280 -7.67 -9.01 -2.44
CA TYR A 280 -8.10 -9.78 -3.60
C TYR A 280 -8.69 -8.87 -4.69
N GLU A 281 -8.39 -9.16 -5.94
CA GLU A 281 -9.03 -8.49 -7.07
C GLU A 281 -10.48 -8.94 -7.16
N ARG A 282 -11.39 -7.96 -7.16
CA ARG A 282 -12.83 -8.21 -7.16
C ARG A 282 -13.44 -7.86 -8.50
N ASN A 283 -14.59 -8.49 -8.78
CA ASN A 283 -15.37 -8.28 -10.00
C ASN A 283 -14.55 -8.54 -11.27
N SER A 284 -13.58 -9.45 -11.19
CA SER A 284 -12.86 -9.90 -12.39
C SER A 284 -13.66 -10.97 -13.13
N TYR A 285 -14.55 -11.67 -12.42
CA TYR A 285 -15.37 -12.75 -12.97
C TYR A 285 -16.80 -12.72 -12.42
N THR A 286 -17.74 -13.30 -13.16
CA THR A 286 -19.06 -13.65 -12.65
C THR A 286 -19.21 -15.16 -12.57
N PHE A 287 -19.97 -15.62 -11.58
CA PHE A 287 -20.17 -17.04 -11.31
C PHE A 287 -21.65 -17.36 -11.35
N LYS A 288 -22.03 -18.41 -12.10
CA LYS A 288 -23.41 -18.87 -12.17
C LYS A 288 -23.47 -20.40 -12.07
N TYR A 289 -24.41 -20.93 -11.31
CA TYR A 289 -24.72 -22.35 -11.29
C TYR A 289 -26.14 -22.58 -11.79
N ARG A 290 -26.47 -23.82 -12.15
CA ARG A 290 -27.83 -24.22 -12.53
C ARG A 290 -28.53 -24.80 -11.31
N ASN A 291 -29.66 -24.22 -10.91
CA ASN A 291 -30.44 -24.75 -9.80
C ASN A 291 -31.30 -25.96 -10.22
N GLU A 292 -32.01 -26.57 -9.27
CA GLU A 292 -32.90 -27.73 -9.50
C GLU A 292 -34.00 -27.46 -10.53
N GLN A 293 -34.42 -26.19 -10.69
CA GLN A 293 -35.42 -25.77 -11.67
C GLN A 293 -34.82 -25.48 -13.07
N GLY A 294 -33.53 -25.78 -13.26
CA GLY A 294 -32.83 -25.56 -14.52
C GLY A 294 -32.45 -24.10 -14.81
N LYS A 295 -32.68 -23.17 -13.86
CA LYS A 295 -32.40 -21.73 -14.01
C LYS A 295 -30.97 -21.40 -13.56
N HIS A 296 -30.33 -20.48 -14.28
CA HIS A 296 -29.04 -19.93 -13.87
C HIS A 296 -29.19 -18.93 -12.71
N VAL A 297 -28.44 -19.17 -11.63
CA VAL A 297 -28.40 -18.33 -10.43
C VAL A 297 -26.99 -17.81 -10.24
N GLY A 298 -26.85 -16.49 -10.08
CA GLY A 298 -25.56 -15.84 -9.82
C GLY A 298 -25.06 -16.10 -8.40
N MET A 299 -23.75 -16.22 -8.26
CA MET A 299 -23.07 -16.38 -6.98
C MET A 299 -22.13 -15.21 -6.73
N ALA A 300 -22.02 -14.82 -5.47
CA ALA A 300 -21.08 -13.80 -5.05
C ALA A 300 -19.67 -14.39 -4.97
N GLU A 301 -18.65 -13.61 -5.35
CA GLU A 301 -17.26 -14.08 -5.38
C GLU A 301 -16.76 -14.55 -4.00
N TYR A 302 -17.30 -13.98 -2.92
CA TYR A 302 -16.96 -14.35 -1.54
C TYR A 302 -17.69 -15.59 -1.00
N SER A 303 -18.63 -16.14 -1.76
CA SER A 303 -19.30 -17.39 -1.35
C SER A 303 -18.48 -18.61 -1.76
N THR A 304 -18.67 -19.71 -1.03
CA THR A 304 -18.10 -21.01 -1.39
C THR A 304 -19.16 -21.87 -2.10
N PRO A 305 -18.77 -22.84 -2.94
CA PRO A 305 -19.71 -23.80 -3.50
C PRO A 305 -20.55 -24.52 -2.43
N ARG A 306 -19.95 -24.85 -1.27
CA ARG A 306 -20.66 -25.51 -0.15
C ARG A 306 -21.83 -24.68 0.36
N GLN A 307 -21.66 -23.36 0.50
CA GLN A 307 -22.72 -22.46 0.96
C GLN A 307 -23.92 -22.42 0.01
N ARG A 308 -23.74 -22.85 -1.25
CA ARG A 308 -24.77 -22.94 -2.27
C ARG A 308 -25.33 -24.35 -2.46
N GLY A 309 -24.92 -25.30 -1.60
CA GLY A 309 -25.37 -26.69 -1.62
C GLY A 309 -24.78 -27.51 -2.76
N LEU A 310 -23.73 -27.00 -3.43
CA LEU A 310 -23.09 -27.68 -4.55
C LEU A 310 -22.17 -28.79 -4.06
N LYS A 311 -22.06 -29.86 -4.84
CA LYS A 311 -21.39 -31.13 -4.51
C LYS A 311 -20.28 -31.45 -5.51
N ASN A 312 -19.48 -32.46 -5.18
CA ASN A 312 -18.43 -32.97 -6.06
C ASN A 312 -19.00 -33.33 -7.44
N GLY A 313 -18.37 -32.83 -8.51
CA GLY A 313 -18.79 -33.02 -9.90
C GLY A 313 -19.79 -31.99 -10.42
N ASP A 314 -20.37 -31.14 -9.57
CA ASP A 314 -21.21 -30.03 -10.03
C ASP A 314 -20.39 -29.01 -10.83
N MET A 315 -21.04 -28.36 -11.79
CA MET A 315 -20.40 -27.39 -12.69
C MET A 315 -20.86 -25.97 -12.38
N VAL A 316 -19.90 -25.06 -12.30
CA VAL A 316 -20.13 -23.62 -12.19
C VAL A 316 -19.65 -22.94 -13.46
N LYS A 317 -20.48 -22.08 -14.03
CA LYS A 317 -20.09 -21.20 -15.14
C LYS A 317 -19.30 -20.03 -14.59
N ILE A 318 -18.13 -19.77 -15.17
CA ILE A 318 -17.29 -18.60 -14.90
C ILE A 318 -17.19 -17.74 -16.17
N THR A 319 -17.32 -16.41 -16.02
CA THR A 319 -17.27 -15.46 -17.14
C THR A 319 -16.43 -14.25 -16.75
N ASN A 320 -15.38 -13.91 -17.51
CA ASN A 320 -14.51 -12.75 -17.25
C ASN A 320 -15.29 -11.43 -17.43
N VAL A 321 -15.09 -10.43 -16.56
CA VAL A 321 -15.81 -9.13 -16.59
C VAL A 321 -15.06 -8.07 -17.43
N SER A 322 -13.74 -8.23 -17.62
CA SER A 322 -12.85 -7.23 -18.24
C SER A 322 -12.99 -7.09 -19.76
N SER A 323 -13.81 -7.90 -20.41
CA SER A 323 -14.00 -7.91 -21.87
C SER A 323 -15.23 -7.13 -22.32
N THR A 324 -15.69 -6.10 -21.59
CA THR A 324 -16.73 -5.15 -22.05
C THR A 324 -16.25 -4.31 -23.25
N PHE A 325 -15.97 -4.96 -24.38
CA PHE A 325 -15.90 -4.38 -25.70
C PHE A 325 -17.33 -4.18 -26.20
N LEU A 326 -17.66 -2.94 -26.55
CA LEU A 326 -18.83 -2.60 -27.34
C LEU A 326 -18.45 -2.86 -28.80
N GLU A 327 -18.75 -4.05 -29.31
CA GLU A 327 -18.58 -4.39 -30.73
C GLU A 327 -19.93 -4.56 -31.43
N PRO A 328 -19.98 -4.37 -32.76
CA PRO A 328 -21.14 -4.79 -33.56
C PRO A 328 -21.39 -6.28 -33.38
N ALA A 329 -22.65 -6.66 -33.23
CA ALA A 329 -23.04 -8.06 -33.07
C ALA A 329 -22.75 -8.86 -34.36
N LYS A 330 -22.20 -10.07 -34.20
CA LYS A 330 -21.86 -11.03 -35.26
C LYS A 330 -22.80 -12.23 -35.24
N ILE A 331 -22.75 -13.07 -36.28
CA ILE A 331 -23.66 -14.22 -36.41
C ILE A 331 -23.56 -15.19 -35.23
N TYR A 332 -22.38 -15.42 -34.67
CA TYR A 332 -22.21 -16.28 -33.50
C TYR A 332 -22.81 -15.73 -32.21
N ASP A 333 -23.01 -14.41 -32.10
CA ASP A 333 -23.61 -13.77 -30.91
C ASP A 333 -25.11 -14.04 -30.78
N LEU A 334 -25.73 -14.58 -31.83
CA LEU A 334 -27.13 -14.99 -31.85
C LEU A 334 -27.34 -16.35 -31.16
N LEU A 335 -26.27 -17.06 -30.80
CA LEU A 335 -26.33 -18.33 -30.09
C LEU A 335 -26.67 -18.14 -28.60
N ASP A 336 -27.47 -19.05 -28.04
CA ASP A 336 -27.72 -19.09 -26.60
C ASP A 336 -26.52 -19.73 -25.87
N ASP A 337 -26.39 -19.45 -24.57
CA ASP A 337 -25.34 -20.02 -23.73
C ASP A 337 -25.29 -21.56 -23.79
N GLY A 338 -24.23 -22.11 -24.38
CA GLY A 338 -24.00 -23.55 -24.50
C GLY A 338 -24.41 -24.16 -25.84
N GLU A 339 -24.88 -23.34 -26.79
CA GLU A 339 -24.99 -23.73 -28.19
C GLU A 339 -23.67 -23.52 -28.93
N SER A 340 -23.38 -24.40 -29.89
CA SER A 340 -22.28 -24.26 -30.83
C SER A 340 -22.76 -24.53 -32.24
N PHE A 341 -22.00 -24.07 -33.23
CA PHE A 341 -22.30 -24.37 -34.64
C PHE A 341 -22.10 -25.84 -35.02
N GLU A 342 -21.52 -26.68 -34.15
CA GLU A 342 -21.43 -28.12 -34.38
C GLU A 342 -22.81 -28.79 -34.35
N GLY A 343 -23.80 -28.19 -33.66
CA GLY A 343 -25.18 -28.70 -33.56
C GLY A 343 -26.23 -27.93 -34.38
N ILE A 344 -25.86 -26.82 -35.04
CA ILE A 344 -26.81 -25.91 -35.71
C ILE A 344 -26.40 -25.74 -37.18
N GLN A 345 -27.05 -26.49 -38.07
CA GLN A 345 -26.78 -26.42 -39.52
C GLN A 345 -27.39 -25.18 -40.19
N ARG A 346 -28.41 -24.56 -39.58
CA ARG A 346 -29.09 -23.37 -40.11
C ARG A 346 -29.64 -22.48 -39.01
N LEU A 347 -29.44 -21.17 -39.11
CA LEU A 347 -30.05 -20.16 -38.23
C LEU A 347 -31.23 -19.49 -38.93
N HIS A 348 -32.31 -19.24 -38.19
CA HIS A 348 -33.47 -18.46 -38.66
C HIS A 348 -33.48 -17.10 -37.97
N LEU A 349 -33.51 -16.03 -38.76
CA LEU A 349 -33.51 -14.64 -38.31
C LEU A 349 -34.77 -13.94 -38.78
N MET A 350 -35.37 -13.11 -37.95
CA MET A 350 -36.49 -12.24 -38.30
C MET A 350 -35.99 -10.81 -38.48
N ALA A 351 -36.24 -10.21 -39.64
CA ALA A 351 -35.99 -8.80 -39.91
C ALA A 351 -37.10 -7.93 -39.28
N GLY A 352 -36.71 -6.84 -38.60
CA GLY A 352 -37.65 -5.87 -38.03
C GLY A 352 -37.45 -4.46 -38.59
N TYR A 353 -38.56 -3.78 -38.86
CA TYR A 353 -38.59 -2.39 -39.34
C TYR A 353 -39.39 -1.52 -38.34
N LEU A 354 -38.79 -0.44 -37.86
CA LEU A 354 -39.41 0.52 -36.98
C LEU A 354 -40.18 1.56 -37.82
N SER A 355 -41.47 1.75 -37.55
CA SER A 355 -42.27 2.77 -38.25
C SER A 355 -41.91 4.18 -37.79
N PRO A 356 -41.68 5.15 -38.70
CA PRO A 356 -41.53 6.54 -38.35
C PRO A 356 -42.92 7.21 -38.24
N THR A 357 -43.63 7.07 -37.11
CA THR A 357 -44.53 8.10 -36.50
C THR A 357 -45.37 7.55 -35.34
N GLY A 358 -45.50 8.34 -34.26
CA GLY A 358 -46.41 8.03 -33.14
C GLY A 358 -46.20 8.82 -31.83
N LEU A 359 -45.97 10.13 -31.89
CA LEU A 359 -46.23 11.02 -30.75
C LEU A 359 -47.76 11.15 -30.58
N GLY A 360 -48.33 10.53 -29.54
CA GLY A 360 -49.67 10.89 -29.02
C GLY A 360 -50.57 9.72 -28.60
N GLY A 361 -50.95 9.66 -27.32
CA GLY A 361 -52.25 9.11 -26.89
C GLY A 361 -52.29 7.91 -25.92
N SER A 362 -51.97 8.16 -24.65
CA SER A 362 -52.56 7.58 -23.41
C SER A 362 -53.04 6.10 -23.33
N ALA A 363 -52.32 5.28 -22.53
CA ALA A 363 -52.85 4.67 -21.29
C ALA A 363 -51.69 4.05 -20.45
N SER A 364 -51.57 4.50 -19.20
CA SER A 364 -50.65 4.02 -18.14
C SER A 364 -51.29 2.87 -17.32
N PRO A 365 -50.63 2.25 -16.31
CA PRO A 365 -49.21 1.90 -16.10
C PRO A 365 -48.99 0.47 -15.52
N SER A 366 -47.79 -0.12 -15.68
CA SER A 366 -47.16 -0.87 -14.56
C SER A 366 -45.64 -1.02 -14.68
N ARG A 367 -44.97 -0.28 -13.79
CA ARG A 367 -43.65 -0.44 -13.16
C ARG A 367 -42.67 -1.48 -13.73
N ARG A 368 -41.53 -0.98 -14.25
CA ARG A 368 -40.17 -1.39 -13.80
C ARG A 368 -39.18 -0.25 -14.01
N ARG A 369 -38.46 0.07 -12.92
CA ARG A 369 -37.52 1.18 -12.75
C ARG A 369 -36.24 0.98 -13.57
N ALA A 370 -35.91 1.97 -14.41
CA ALA A 370 -34.56 2.25 -14.86
C ALA A 370 -33.87 3.16 -13.84
N VAL A 371 -32.63 2.83 -13.45
CA VAL A 371 -31.73 3.76 -12.77
C VAL A 371 -30.72 4.24 -13.79
N LYS A 372 -30.73 5.55 -14.04
CA LYS A 372 -29.87 6.27 -14.98
C LYS A 372 -28.42 6.27 -14.48
N SER A 373 -27.47 5.92 -15.34
CA SER A 373 -26.09 6.39 -15.19
C SER A 373 -25.72 7.21 -16.42
N LYS A 374 -25.39 8.48 -16.19
CA LYS A 374 -24.76 9.37 -17.17
C LYS A 374 -23.27 9.01 -17.22
N ARG A 375 -22.73 8.65 -18.38
CA ARG A 375 -21.29 8.67 -18.62
C ARG A 375 -20.99 9.55 -19.84
N LYS A 376 -20.20 10.59 -19.59
CA LYS A 376 -19.50 11.39 -20.59
C LYS A 376 -18.30 10.58 -21.10
N SER A 377 -18.10 10.60 -22.41
CA SER A 377 -16.95 10.06 -23.12
C SER A 377 -15.66 10.81 -22.77
N ALA A 378 -14.55 10.08 -22.64
CA ALA A 378 -13.22 10.62 -22.86
C ALA A 378 -12.38 9.53 -23.53
N LEU A 379 -12.09 9.75 -24.81
CA LEU A 379 -11.16 8.98 -25.64
C LEU A 379 -9.73 9.35 -25.22
N TYR A 380 -8.89 8.36 -24.89
CA TYR A 380 -7.44 8.48 -25.02
C TYR A 380 -6.85 7.13 -25.43
N SER A 381 -6.14 7.16 -26.54
CA SER A 381 -5.44 6.09 -27.22
C SER A 381 -4.04 5.87 -26.63
N TYR A 382 -3.61 4.61 -26.51
CA TYR A 382 -2.20 4.23 -26.35
C TYR A 382 -1.89 3.01 -27.26
N PRO A 383 -0.64 2.88 -27.76
CA PRO A 383 -0.26 1.90 -28.77
C PRO A 383 0.13 0.53 -28.17
N PRO A 384 0.20 -0.55 -28.98
CA PRO A 384 0.43 -1.90 -28.48
C PRO A 384 1.93 -2.20 -28.31
N SER A 385 2.29 -2.78 -27.16
CA SER A 385 3.58 -3.45 -26.97
C SER A 385 3.39 -4.97 -26.99
N TYR A 386 4.26 -5.66 -27.73
CA TYR A 386 4.30 -7.11 -27.84
C TYR A 386 5.70 -7.64 -27.48
N ASN A 387 5.69 -8.88 -27.00
CA ASN A 387 6.77 -9.86 -26.81
C ASN A 387 7.54 -9.90 -25.47
N SER A 388 7.01 -10.78 -24.61
CA SER A 388 7.61 -12.05 -24.15
C SER A 388 9.13 -12.22 -24.12
N ALA A 389 9.65 -12.56 -22.94
CA ALA A 389 10.55 -13.70 -22.78
C ALA A 389 10.47 -14.26 -21.34
N SER A 390 10.28 -15.57 -21.28
CA SER A 390 10.31 -16.47 -20.12
C SER A 390 11.51 -16.26 -19.20
N TYR A 391 11.31 -16.43 -17.89
CA TYR A 391 12.09 -17.39 -17.11
C TYR A 391 11.28 -17.88 -15.91
N ASP A 392 11.39 -19.18 -15.71
CA ASP A 392 10.56 -20.05 -14.92
C ASP A 392 11.15 -20.28 -13.51
N SER A 393 10.29 -20.79 -12.62
CA SER A 393 10.62 -21.60 -11.44
C SER A 393 11.23 -20.92 -10.20
N ALA A 394 10.38 -20.71 -9.18
CA ALA A 394 10.59 -21.25 -7.82
C ALA A 394 9.56 -20.69 -6.82
N SER A 395 8.34 -21.23 -6.80
CA SER A 395 7.37 -20.98 -5.72
C SER A 395 6.91 -22.31 -5.10
N TYR A 396 7.56 -22.74 -4.02
CA TYR A 396 6.92 -23.65 -3.04
C TYR A 396 7.62 -23.80 -1.67
N TYR A 397 8.87 -23.35 -1.45
CA TYR A 397 9.62 -23.82 -0.27
C TYR A 397 9.80 -22.90 0.94
N ASP A 398 9.34 -21.64 0.96
CA ASP A 398 9.89 -20.70 1.96
C ASP A 398 9.21 -20.68 3.35
N ARG A 399 7.96 -21.16 3.50
CA ARG A 399 7.34 -21.26 4.83
C ARG A 399 7.73 -22.52 5.60
N ALA A 400 8.04 -23.61 4.90
CA ALA A 400 8.52 -24.84 5.51
C ALA A 400 10.02 -24.75 5.86
N ARG A 401 10.82 -24.00 5.08
CA ARG A 401 12.25 -23.84 5.36
C ARG A 401 12.49 -22.99 6.61
N LEU A 402 11.78 -21.88 6.79
CA LEU A 402 11.84 -21.09 8.03
C LEU A 402 11.43 -21.90 9.27
N ARG A 403 10.40 -22.76 9.13
CA ARG A 403 9.95 -23.64 10.22
C ARG A 403 10.94 -24.80 10.49
N SER A 404 11.53 -25.40 9.46
CA SER A 404 12.49 -26.52 9.59
C SER A 404 13.89 -26.10 10.09
N VAL A 405 14.26 -24.83 9.92
CA VAL A 405 15.49 -24.27 10.51
C VAL A 405 15.31 -24.03 12.02
N LEU A 406 14.07 -23.79 12.48
CA LEU A 406 13.76 -23.50 13.87
C LEU A 406 13.28 -24.73 14.68
N GLU A 407 12.76 -25.78 14.03
CA GLU A 407 12.29 -27.01 14.70
C GLU A 407 13.41 -28.05 14.94
N ARG A 408 14.61 -27.86 14.36
CA ARG A 408 15.81 -28.61 14.76
C ARG A 408 16.49 -27.87 15.92
N GLY A 409 15.93 -28.06 17.10
CA GLY A 409 16.62 -27.78 18.36
C GLY A 409 17.82 -28.71 18.51
N GLU A 410 18.98 -28.26 18.07
CA GLU A 410 20.25 -28.59 18.72
C GLU A 410 20.55 -27.43 19.69
N PRO A 411 20.75 -27.70 20.99
CA PRO A 411 21.06 -26.65 21.94
C PRO A 411 22.43 -26.07 21.58
N ASP A 412 22.46 -24.80 21.18
CA ASP A 412 23.69 -24.07 20.95
C ASP A 412 24.44 -23.98 22.29
N GLU A 413 25.48 -24.80 22.46
CA GLU A 413 26.49 -24.72 23.52
C GLU A 413 27.38 -23.47 23.33
N LEU A 414 26.75 -22.31 23.15
CA LEU A 414 27.33 -20.99 23.30
C LEU A 414 26.62 -20.25 24.44
N SER A 415 26.28 -20.98 25.51
CA SER A 415 26.11 -20.39 26.84
C SER A 415 27.46 -20.04 27.43
N ARG A 416 28.01 -18.89 27.04
CA ARG A 416 28.99 -18.17 27.86
C ARG A 416 28.57 -16.71 27.97
N ASP A 417 28.00 -16.41 29.14
CA ASP A 417 27.96 -15.12 29.83
C ASP A 417 27.43 -13.92 29.02
N TYR A 418 26.11 -13.85 28.84
CA TYR A 418 25.44 -12.59 28.52
C TYR A 418 25.22 -11.79 29.81
N SER A 419 26.23 -11.02 30.20
CA SER A 419 26.12 -9.98 31.24
C SER A 419 25.35 -8.77 30.69
N PRO A 420 24.42 -8.12 31.43
CA PRO A 420 23.57 -7.01 30.97
C PRO A 420 24.28 -5.67 30.69
N THR A 421 25.58 -5.68 30.42
CA THR A 421 26.42 -4.49 30.23
C THR A 421 27.35 -4.72 29.05
N GLU A 422 26.83 -4.85 27.83
CA GLU A 422 27.68 -4.61 26.66
C GLU A 422 27.92 -3.10 26.55
N ALA A 423 29.09 -2.65 27.01
CA ALA A 423 29.57 -1.30 26.79
C ALA A 423 29.69 -1.01 25.28
N TYR A 424 29.39 0.24 24.88
CA TYR A 424 29.56 0.76 23.53
C TYR A 424 30.86 0.28 22.86
N ASN A 425 30.74 -0.52 21.78
CA ASN A 425 31.88 -0.97 20.99
C ASN A 425 32.09 -0.03 19.78
N PRO A 426 33.14 0.82 19.77
CA PRO A 426 33.37 1.81 18.73
C PRO A 426 33.72 1.23 17.34
N ARG A 427 33.89 -0.09 17.21
CA ARG A 427 34.20 -0.76 15.93
C ARG A 427 32.98 -1.32 15.20
N ARG A 428 31.80 -1.35 15.81
CA ARG A 428 30.57 -1.82 15.14
C ARG A 428 29.81 -0.62 14.56
N PRO A 429 29.32 -0.70 13.31
CA PRO A 429 28.35 0.26 12.78
C PRO A 429 27.20 0.39 13.78
N GLN A 430 26.98 1.58 14.31
CA GLN A 430 25.91 1.82 15.28
C GLN A 430 24.56 1.73 14.57
N GLU A 431 23.86 0.62 14.77
CA GLU A 431 22.46 0.42 14.37
C GLU A 431 21.54 1.28 15.25
N MET A 432 20.43 1.73 14.67
CA MET A 432 19.41 2.52 15.35
C MET A 432 18.08 1.76 15.36
N GLY A 433 17.28 1.99 16.38
CA GLY A 433 15.88 1.58 16.47
C GLY A 433 14.96 2.77 16.65
N ILE A 434 13.66 2.50 16.72
CA ILE A 434 12.63 3.52 16.90
C ILE A 434 12.14 3.50 18.36
N ALA A 435 12.19 4.67 18.98
CA ALA A 435 11.63 5.00 20.28
C ALA A 435 10.37 5.87 20.10
N ALA A 436 9.62 6.03 21.19
CA ALA A 436 8.43 6.88 21.22
C ALA A 436 8.79 8.35 21.50
N GLY A 437 8.27 9.27 20.70
CA GLY A 437 8.44 10.72 20.85
C GLY A 437 7.27 11.42 21.52
N GLY A 438 7.13 12.72 21.22
CA GLY A 438 6.00 13.54 21.62
C GLY A 438 4.67 13.06 21.05
N LYS A 439 3.56 13.48 21.67
CA LYS A 439 2.21 13.08 21.28
C LYS A 439 1.73 13.88 20.08
N LEU A 440 1.14 13.19 19.10
CA LEU A 440 0.54 13.78 17.91
C LEU A 440 -0.94 13.42 17.81
N VAL A 441 -1.76 14.35 17.31
CA VAL A 441 -3.16 14.11 16.96
C VAL A 441 -3.18 13.34 15.64
N GLN A 442 -3.52 12.05 15.70
CA GLN A 442 -3.62 11.20 14.53
C GLN A 442 -4.57 10.03 14.79
N ASP A 443 -5.63 9.94 14.00
CA ASP A 443 -6.49 8.76 13.96
C ASP A 443 -5.83 7.63 13.16
N ILE A 444 -5.99 6.41 13.69
CA ILE A 444 -5.78 5.17 12.93
C ILE A 444 -7.15 4.68 12.48
N VAL A 445 -7.37 4.66 11.16
CA VAL A 445 -8.67 4.36 10.57
C VAL A 445 -9.02 2.88 10.75
N LYS A 446 -10.23 2.62 11.22
CA LYS A 446 -10.82 1.30 11.36
C LYS A 446 -11.15 0.70 9.99
N ASP A 447 -10.71 -0.53 9.76
CA ASP A 447 -11.05 -1.29 8.57
C ASP A 447 -12.50 -1.78 8.67
N THR A 448 -13.34 -1.24 7.80
CA THR A 448 -14.73 -1.67 7.63
C THR A 448 -14.86 -2.76 6.57
N SER A 449 -13.75 -3.18 5.96
CA SER A 449 -13.74 -4.24 4.95
C SER A 449 -13.98 -5.62 5.59
N PRO A 450 -14.63 -6.56 4.87
CA PRO A 450 -14.78 -7.93 5.36
C PRO A 450 -13.41 -8.60 5.59
N ASN A 451 -13.31 -9.45 6.62
CA ASN A 451 -12.06 -10.10 7.02
C ASN A 451 -11.37 -10.95 5.93
N TYR A 452 -12.09 -11.40 4.91
CA TYR A 452 -11.59 -12.22 3.80
C TYR A 452 -11.04 -11.41 2.61
N VAL A 453 -11.04 -10.08 2.66
CA VAL A 453 -10.57 -9.27 1.52
C VAL A 453 -9.05 -9.28 1.33
N TRP A 454 -8.29 -9.60 2.38
CA TRP A 454 -6.83 -9.48 2.39
C TRP A 454 -6.15 -10.78 1.94
N ASN A 455 -5.37 -10.69 0.86
CA ASN A 455 -4.64 -11.82 0.30
C ASN A 455 -3.27 -11.99 0.97
N LYS A 456 -3.28 -12.60 2.17
CA LYS A 456 -2.08 -12.90 2.96
C LYS A 456 -1.07 -13.80 2.23
N ALA A 457 -1.50 -14.59 1.25
CA ALA A 457 -0.60 -15.46 0.48
C ALA A 457 0.33 -14.66 -0.45
N ARG A 458 -0.04 -13.44 -0.83
CA ARG A 458 0.78 -12.51 -1.63
C ARG A 458 1.53 -11.48 -0.77
N ALA A 459 1.49 -11.61 0.55
CA ALA A 459 2.13 -10.65 1.44
C ALA A 459 3.63 -10.51 1.16
N LYS A 460 4.16 -9.30 1.33
CA LYS A 460 5.58 -9.00 1.18
C LYS A 460 6.07 -8.24 2.41
N LEU A 461 7.07 -8.80 3.08
CA LEU A 461 7.81 -8.14 4.16
C LEU A 461 9.01 -7.41 3.55
N VAL A 462 9.23 -6.16 3.99
CA VAL A 462 10.40 -5.35 3.67
C VAL A 462 11.08 -4.93 4.97
N ASP A 463 12.33 -5.37 5.15
CA ASP A 463 13.20 -4.93 6.23
C ASP A 463 13.88 -3.60 5.90
N ILE A 464 13.85 -2.68 6.86
CA ILE A 464 14.40 -1.34 6.74
C ILE A 464 15.32 -1.11 7.93
N HIS A 465 16.61 -0.99 7.66
CA HIS A 465 17.63 -0.78 8.69
C HIS A 465 17.92 0.71 8.82
N ILE A 466 18.16 1.17 10.04
CA ILE A 466 18.50 2.56 10.32
C ILE A 466 19.92 2.59 10.83
N LEU A 467 20.78 3.35 10.15
CA LEU A 467 22.18 3.51 10.53
C LEU A 467 22.40 4.88 11.16
N HIS A 468 23.23 4.93 12.19
CA HIS A 468 23.77 6.21 12.64
C HIS A 468 24.56 6.87 11.49
N PRO A 469 24.51 8.20 11.32
CA PRO A 469 25.20 8.92 10.23
C PRO A 469 26.67 8.57 10.04
N SER A 470 27.42 8.34 11.13
CA SER A 470 28.82 7.90 11.04
C SER A 470 28.98 6.49 10.46
N ALA A 471 28.09 5.56 10.82
CA ALA A 471 28.06 4.21 10.27
C ALA A 471 27.64 4.24 8.79
N PHE A 472 26.64 5.05 8.47
CA PHE A 472 26.19 5.26 7.09
C PHE A 472 27.31 5.81 6.20
N GLU A 473 28.03 6.84 6.64
CA GLU A 473 29.15 7.42 5.88
C GLU A 473 30.30 6.40 5.72
N ALA A 474 30.60 5.62 6.75
CA ALA A 474 31.61 4.56 6.67
C ALA A 474 31.24 3.47 5.64
N VAL A 475 29.96 3.13 5.52
CA VAL A 475 29.45 2.12 4.59
C VAL A 475 29.35 2.68 3.17
N THR A 476 28.83 3.89 3.00
CA THR A 476 28.45 4.43 1.69
C THR A 476 29.49 5.37 1.08
N HIS A 477 30.35 5.97 1.91
CA HIS A 477 31.19 7.14 1.57
C HIS A 477 30.37 8.37 1.14
N VAL A 478 29.08 8.41 1.46
CA VAL A 478 28.19 9.54 1.22
C VAL A 478 27.91 10.21 2.57
N LEU A 479 27.94 11.54 2.58
CA LEU A 479 27.57 12.30 3.78
C LEU A 479 26.07 12.14 4.03
N ALA A 480 25.71 11.78 5.26
CA ALA A 480 24.33 11.82 5.69
C ALA A 480 23.77 13.26 5.60
N PRO A 481 22.45 13.43 5.38
CA PRO A 481 21.82 14.73 5.50
C PRO A 481 22.17 15.37 6.86
N LYS A 482 22.37 16.69 6.87
CA LYS A 482 22.62 17.44 8.11
C LYS A 482 21.53 17.15 9.14
N THR A 483 21.91 17.22 10.42
CA THR A 483 21.02 16.99 11.58
C THR A 483 19.63 17.59 11.37
N PRO A 484 18.57 16.94 11.86
CA PRO A 484 17.20 17.44 11.70
C PRO A 484 17.04 18.86 12.19
N ILE A 485 16.06 19.52 11.57
CA ILE A 485 15.75 20.93 11.76
C ILE A 485 15.43 21.23 13.22
N ALA A 486 16.09 22.25 13.78
CA ALA A 486 15.75 22.75 15.10
C ALA A 486 14.37 23.43 15.07
N THR A 487 13.65 23.44 16.20
CA THR A 487 12.34 24.13 16.29
C THR A 487 12.41 25.57 15.79
N GLU A 488 13.45 26.32 16.18
CA GLU A 488 13.61 27.71 15.76
C GLU A 488 13.82 27.84 14.25
N GLU A 489 14.54 26.90 13.64
CA GLU A 489 14.79 26.87 12.19
C GLU A 489 13.51 26.50 11.42
N TYR A 490 12.72 25.56 11.94
CA TYR A 490 11.44 25.14 11.35
C TYR A 490 10.45 26.30 11.30
N LEU A 491 10.35 27.03 12.41
CA LEU A 491 9.50 28.22 12.52
C LEU A 491 9.98 29.36 11.63
N ALA A 492 11.30 29.61 11.58
CA ALA A 492 11.88 30.65 10.73
C ALA A 492 11.70 30.36 9.24
N ALA A 493 11.63 29.08 8.86
CA ALA A 493 11.35 28.64 7.49
C ALA A 493 9.86 28.75 7.10
N GLY A 494 8.95 29.08 8.04
CA GLY A 494 7.53 29.22 7.78
C GLY A 494 6.84 27.90 7.40
N ILE A 495 7.43 26.76 7.79
CA ILE A 495 6.90 25.44 7.49
C ILE A 495 5.65 25.19 8.37
N PRO A 496 4.49 24.82 7.79
CA PRO A 496 3.23 24.75 8.52
C PRO A 496 3.10 23.50 9.41
N PHE A 497 2.05 23.49 10.21
CA PHE A 497 1.55 22.31 10.91
C PHE A 497 0.19 21.94 10.36
N TYR A 498 -0.19 20.68 10.51
CA TYR A 498 -1.42 20.13 9.97
C TYR A 498 -2.28 19.51 11.07
N ALA A 499 -3.57 19.81 11.04
CA ALA A 499 -4.57 19.09 11.80
C ALA A 499 -5.50 18.40 10.81
N VAL A 500 -5.89 17.18 11.13
CA VAL A 500 -6.82 16.40 10.31
C VAL A 500 -8.13 16.38 11.08
N GLU A 501 -9.25 16.51 10.38
CA GLU A 501 -10.54 16.29 11.00
C GLU A 501 -10.61 14.89 11.61
N GLU A 502 -10.84 14.84 12.92
CA GLU A 502 -10.96 13.58 13.66
C GLU A 502 -12.32 12.94 13.35
N ASP A 503 -12.33 11.62 13.18
CA ASP A 503 -13.55 10.83 13.07
C ASP A 503 -13.57 9.77 14.20
N PRO A 504 -14.10 10.13 15.37
CA PRO A 504 -14.15 9.23 16.53
C PRO A 504 -14.91 7.92 16.27
N ASP A 505 -15.84 7.89 15.32
CA ASP A 505 -16.64 6.71 15.01
C ASP A 505 -15.88 5.73 14.08
N GLN A 506 -14.93 6.24 13.29
CA GLN A 506 -14.13 5.46 12.35
C GLN A 506 -12.68 5.24 12.79
N ARG A 507 -12.30 5.59 14.03
CA ARG A 507 -10.95 5.36 14.55
C ARG A 507 -10.83 4.10 15.43
N LEU A 508 -9.59 3.64 15.59
CA LEU A 508 -9.22 2.62 16.57
C LEU A 508 -8.95 3.24 17.95
N ASP A 509 -9.10 2.44 19.01
CA ASP A 509 -8.92 2.87 20.41
C ASP A 509 -7.44 3.05 20.83
N GLY A 510 -6.48 2.71 19.97
CA GLY A 510 -5.07 2.57 20.33
C GLY A 510 -4.76 1.28 21.10
N SER A 511 -3.50 1.11 21.53
CA SER A 511 -3.04 -0.07 22.26
C SER A 511 -2.69 0.25 23.71
N GLU A 512 -3.25 -0.54 24.63
CA GLU A 512 -2.89 -0.51 26.05
C GLU A 512 -1.41 -0.85 26.29
N VAL A 513 -0.84 -1.74 25.47
CA VAL A 513 0.57 -2.11 25.54
C VAL A 513 1.43 -0.91 25.15
N LEU A 514 1.10 -0.24 24.05
CA LEU A 514 1.82 0.94 23.57
C LEU A 514 1.63 2.15 24.49
N ALA A 515 0.49 2.28 25.18
CA ALA A 515 0.24 3.32 26.16
C ALA A 515 1.27 3.31 27.32
N GLY A 516 1.82 2.14 27.66
CA GLY A 516 2.85 1.97 28.67
C GLY A 516 4.26 2.39 28.25
N VAL A 517 4.49 2.66 26.95
CA VAL A 517 5.81 3.03 26.42
C VAL A 517 6.15 4.46 26.83
N LYS A 518 7.33 4.61 27.44
CA LYS A 518 7.90 5.89 27.81
C LYS A 518 8.50 6.58 26.59
N SER A 519 8.31 7.89 26.54
CA SER A 519 8.94 8.73 25.52
C SER A 519 10.46 8.81 25.71
N VAL A 520 11.17 9.27 24.69
CA VAL A 520 12.60 9.60 24.78
C VAL A 520 12.89 10.58 25.92
N SER A 521 12.06 11.61 26.11
CA SER A 521 12.21 12.60 27.18
C SER A 521 12.00 11.99 28.58
N ALA A 522 10.98 11.14 28.74
CA ALA A 522 10.74 10.42 29.99
C ALA A 522 11.88 9.43 30.30
N MET A 523 12.45 8.80 29.28
CA MET A 523 13.61 7.92 29.41
C MET A 523 14.87 8.70 29.82
N ASP A 524 15.13 9.87 29.23
CA ASP A 524 16.23 10.74 29.67
C ASP A 524 16.08 11.20 31.12
N SER A 525 14.86 11.54 31.53
CA SER A 525 14.57 11.89 32.92
C SER A 525 14.89 10.73 33.87
N HIS A 526 14.64 9.50 33.44
CA HIS A 526 14.90 8.29 34.21
C HIS A 526 16.39 7.94 34.29
N VAL A 527 17.11 8.05 33.16
CA VAL A 527 18.57 7.81 33.10
C VAL A 527 19.35 8.91 33.83
N GLY A 528 18.83 10.14 33.83
CA GLY A 528 19.44 11.31 34.42
C GLY A 528 20.31 12.08 33.43
N VAL A 529 20.20 13.41 33.47
CA VAL A 529 20.98 14.30 32.61
C VAL A 529 22.26 14.74 33.33
N GLN A 530 23.41 14.40 32.75
CA GLN A 530 24.72 14.72 33.31
C GLN A 530 25.15 16.16 32.98
N ASP A 531 26.16 16.66 33.69
CA ASP A 531 26.79 17.94 33.38
C ASP A 531 27.65 17.85 32.10
N GLY A 532 27.48 18.82 31.19
CA GLY A 532 28.22 18.91 29.93
C GLY A 532 29.63 19.47 30.05
N SER A 533 30.14 19.69 31.26
CA SER A 533 31.53 20.09 31.52
C SER A 533 32.54 18.98 31.22
N SER A 534 32.13 17.72 31.28
CA SER A 534 33.00 16.56 31.06
C SER A 534 33.16 16.19 29.57
N THR A 535 34.34 15.66 29.22
CA THR A 535 34.74 15.30 27.85
C THR A 535 34.47 13.83 27.49
N ASP A 536 34.05 12.99 28.44
CA ASP A 536 33.63 11.62 28.18
C ASP A 536 32.40 11.58 27.27
N PHE A 537 32.36 10.70 26.27
CA PHE A 537 31.23 10.59 25.35
C PHE A 537 30.57 9.24 25.48
N ASP A 538 29.31 9.26 25.89
CA ASP A 538 28.44 8.09 25.95
C ASP A 538 27.07 8.49 25.39
N PRO A 539 26.67 7.99 24.21
CA PRO A 539 25.42 8.38 23.56
C PRO A 539 24.16 7.96 24.35
N SER A 540 24.30 7.05 25.32
CA SER A 540 23.21 6.62 26.21
C SER A 540 23.04 7.53 27.42
N LYS A 541 24.00 8.43 27.69
CA LYS A 541 23.99 9.32 28.85
C LYS A 541 23.84 10.77 28.39
N PRO A 542 22.60 11.31 28.37
CA PRO A 542 22.36 12.66 27.90
C PRO A 542 23.09 13.69 28.78
N LYS A 543 23.71 14.68 28.14
CA LYS A 543 24.41 15.77 28.84
C LYS A 543 23.71 17.10 28.64
N ARG A 544 23.63 17.89 29.71
CA ARG A 544 23.18 19.28 29.68
C ARG A 544 24.26 20.15 29.05
N CYS A 545 23.91 20.98 28.09
CA CYS A 545 24.83 21.95 27.51
C CYS A 545 25.32 22.93 28.57
N ALA A 546 26.63 22.91 28.85
CA ALA A 546 27.25 23.78 29.85
C ALA A 546 27.13 25.28 29.53
N LYS A 547 26.82 25.65 28.28
CA LYS A 547 26.71 27.06 27.85
C LYS A 547 25.32 27.67 28.09
N CYS A 548 24.25 26.98 27.73
CA CYS A 548 22.89 27.50 27.91
C CYS A 548 22.16 26.89 29.10
N ALA A 549 22.58 25.73 29.59
CA ALA A 549 21.94 24.96 30.65
C ALA A 549 20.46 24.57 30.40
N VAL A 550 19.94 24.80 29.18
CA VAL A 550 18.52 24.59 28.77
C VAL A 550 18.37 23.47 27.72
N ARG A 551 19.44 23.11 27.02
CA ARG A 551 19.42 22.08 25.95
C ARG A 551 20.34 20.92 26.26
N LEU A 552 20.04 19.76 25.70
CA LEU A 552 20.97 18.65 25.65
C LEU A 552 22.10 18.93 24.66
N CYS A 553 23.26 18.36 24.91
CA CYS A 553 24.37 18.35 23.95
C CYS A 553 24.03 17.45 22.77
N ASP A 554 24.33 17.92 21.58
CA ASP A 554 24.07 17.25 20.30
C ASP A 554 25.28 17.32 19.34
N CYS A 555 26.32 18.07 19.73
CA CYS A 555 27.57 18.27 19.01
C CYS A 555 28.79 18.07 19.92
N ILE A 556 29.88 17.56 19.34
CA ILE A 556 31.21 17.45 19.96
C ILE A 556 32.18 18.38 19.21
N VAL A 557 32.95 19.18 19.93
CA VAL A 557 34.04 19.98 19.35
C VAL A 557 35.36 19.22 19.38
N ARG A 558 36.14 19.27 18.30
CA ARG A 558 37.47 18.65 18.21
C ARG A 558 38.59 19.71 18.25
N PRO A 559 39.75 19.42 18.88
CA PRO A 559 40.15 18.12 19.45
C PRO A 559 39.79 17.92 20.93
N CYS A 560 39.27 18.93 21.63
CA CYS A 560 39.10 18.87 23.09
C CYS A 560 37.93 18.00 23.59
N ASN A 561 37.06 17.53 22.69
CA ASN A 561 35.93 16.63 22.97
C ASN A 561 34.85 17.19 23.92
N HIS A 562 34.86 18.50 24.18
CA HIS A 562 33.76 19.14 24.89
C HIS A 562 32.48 19.08 24.05
N GLN A 563 31.34 19.00 24.73
CA GLN A 563 30.05 18.81 24.09
C GLN A 563 29.18 20.03 24.30
N PHE A 564 28.44 20.42 23.27
CA PHE A 564 27.53 21.56 23.30
C PHE A 564 26.25 21.24 22.52
N CYS A 565 25.20 22.03 22.75
CA CYS A 565 24.06 22.03 21.83
C CYS A 565 24.38 22.81 20.55
N HIS A 566 23.72 22.45 19.46
CA HIS A 566 23.95 22.96 18.12
C HIS A 566 23.76 24.48 18.07
N VAL A 567 22.73 24.96 18.76
CA VAL A 567 22.39 26.38 18.85
C VAL A 567 23.53 27.19 19.47
N CYS A 568 24.13 26.71 20.57
CA CYS A 568 25.23 27.40 21.23
C CYS A 568 26.50 27.37 20.38
N ILE A 569 26.85 26.21 19.79
CA ILE A 569 28.09 26.11 19.01
C ILE A 569 28.02 26.91 17.72
N LYS A 570 26.86 26.95 17.05
CA LYS A 570 26.61 27.79 15.87
C LYS A 570 26.78 29.28 16.20
N ALA A 571 26.25 29.74 17.34
CA ALA A 571 26.43 31.12 17.79
C ALA A 571 27.90 31.51 18.08
N ILE A 572 28.74 30.53 18.45
CA ILE A 572 30.19 30.73 18.64
C ILE A 572 30.93 30.71 17.30
N ALA A 573 30.47 29.89 16.36
CA ALA A 573 31.06 29.74 15.05
C ALA A 573 30.71 30.86 14.05
N SER A 574 29.63 31.61 14.29
CA SER A 574 29.26 32.75 13.45
C SER A 574 30.32 33.87 13.51
N PRO A 575 30.83 34.36 12.36
CA PRO A 575 31.83 35.42 12.35
C PRO A 575 31.25 36.72 12.94
N ARG A 576 31.89 37.25 13.98
CA ARG A 576 31.61 38.62 14.43
C ARG A 576 32.17 39.58 13.38
N ALA A 577 31.37 40.54 12.95
CA ALA A 577 31.66 41.46 11.85
C ALA A 577 32.97 42.29 11.97
N ASN A 578 33.72 42.21 13.09
CA ASN A 578 34.84 43.10 13.41
C ASN A 578 36.10 42.41 13.98
N THR A 579 36.36 41.12 13.72
CA THR A 579 37.61 40.47 14.16
C THR A 579 38.34 39.75 13.04
N SER A 580 39.58 40.15 12.78
CA SER A 580 40.48 39.61 11.74
C SER A 580 41.08 38.23 12.04
N SER A 581 40.72 37.61 13.17
CA SER A 581 41.09 36.23 13.51
C SER A 581 39.86 35.31 13.44
N ASN A 582 39.81 34.43 12.45
CA ASN A 582 38.79 33.37 12.30
C ASN A 582 38.97 32.21 13.31
N GLU A 583 39.73 32.40 14.39
CA GLU A 583 39.97 31.36 15.40
C GLU A 583 38.75 31.18 16.30
N GLN A 584 37.92 30.19 15.98
CA GLN A 584 36.84 29.72 16.85
C GLN A 584 37.45 28.96 18.03
N ARG A 585 37.12 29.34 19.27
CA ARG A 585 37.65 28.73 20.50
C ARG A 585 36.56 28.05 21.31
N CYS A 586 36.90 26.91 21.91
CA CYS A 586 36.02 26.18 22.80
C CYS A 586 35.69 27.03 24.04
N PRO A 587 34.40 27.24 24.39
CA PRO A 587 34.03 28.03 25.57
C PRO A 587 34.49 27.47 26.93
N LEU A 588 34.78 26.17 27.01
CA LEU A 588 35.15 25.51 28.27
C LEU A 588 36.66 25.50 28.51
N CYS A 589 37.47 25.24 27.47
CA CYS A 589 38.93 25.12 27.63
C CYS A 589 39.75 26.09 26.76
N SER A 590 39.11 26.96 25.98
CA SER A 590 39.75 27.91 25.06
C SER A 590 40.61 27.31 23.95
N ALA A 591 40.61 25.98 23.78
CA ALA A 591 41.29 25.32 22.67
C ALA A 591 40.67 25.72 21.32
N ASN A 592 41.48 25.80 20.28
CA ASN A 592 41.02 26.06 18.92
C ASN A 592 40.10 24.92 18.44
N ILE A 593 38.93 25.29 17.91
CA ILE A 593 37.95 24.37 17.35
C ILE A 593 38.39 24.07 15.92
N ALA A 594 38.83 22.84 15.67
CA ALA A 594 39.18 22.37 14.33
C ALA A 594 37.94 21.88 13.56
N HIS A 595 37.00 21.25 14.27
CA HIS A 595 35.82 20.63 13.69
C HIS A 595 34.70 20.50 14.73
N VAL A 596 33.44 20.57 14.27
CA VAL A 596 32.25 20.31 15.08
C VAL A 596 31.53 19.09 14.49
N ALA A 597 31.46 18.01 15.25
CA ALA A 597 30.77 16.78 14.85
C ALA A 597 29.41 16.71 15.54
N GLY A 598 28.32 16.74 14.78
CA GLY A 598 27.00 16.38 15.29
C GLY A 598 26.94 14.89 15.64
N PHE A 599 26.10 14.52 16.60
CA PHE A 599 25.76 13.12 16.91
C PHE A 599 24.29 12.92 17.24
N SER A 600 23.50 13.99 17.37
CA SER A 600 22.09 13.92 17.74
C SER A 600 21.30 15.10 17.15
N ALA A 601 19.99 14.95 17.07
CA ALA A 601 19.04 16.03 16.85
C ALA A 601 19.02 17.00 18.06
N PRO A 602 18.81 18.31 17.83
CA PRO A 602 18.64 19.29 18.89
C PRO A 602 17.43 18.97 19.79
N MET A 603 17.60 19.19 21.11
CA MET A 603 16.58 18.87 22.12
C MET A 603 16.73 19.78 23.34
N ASN A 604 15.61 20.29 23.87
CA ASN A 604 15.59 20.90 25.20
C ASN A 604 15.73 19.82 26.28
N LEU A 605 16.01 20.23 27.52
CA LEU A 605 16.06 19.28 28.62
C LEU A 605 14.72 18.59 28.87
N PRO A 606 14.74 17.37 29.43
CA PRO A 606 13.52 16.66 29.75
C PRO A 606 12.59 17.47 30.65
N GLY A 607 11.31 17.56 30.28
CA GLY A 607 10.31 18.39 30.96
C GLY A 607 10.40 19.91 30.68
N GLU A 608 11.43 20.38 29.99
CA GLU A 608 11.60 21.77 29.55
C GLU A 608 11.30 21.95 28.04
N GLU A 609 10.89 20.88 27.37
CA GLU A 609 10.41 20.88 26.00
C GLU A 609 9.02 21.53 25.96
N THR A 610 8.93 22.87 25.96
CA THR A 610 7.64 23.56 25.79
C THR A 610 7.52 24.14 24.38
N PHE A 611 6.47 23.75 23.65
CA PHE A 611 6.09 24.40 22.40
C PHE A 611 5.19 25.60 22.73
N LYS A 612 5.74 26.82 22.64
CA LYS A 612 5.04 28.08 22.95
C LYS A 612 5.04 29.03 21.74
N VAL A 613 4.58 28.54 20.59
CA VAL A 613 4.49 29.37 19.39
C VAL A 613 3.15 29.14 18.73
N ASP A 614 2.42 30.23 18.49
CA ASP A 614 1.22 30.22 17.66
C ASP A 614 1.67 30.01 16.21
N VAL A 615 1.59 28.76 15.77
CA VAL A 615 1.94 28.34 14.42
C VAL A 615 0.68 28.22 13.58
N PRO A 616 0.73 28.58 12.29
CA PRO A 616 -0.40 28.34 11.39
C PRO A 616 -0.63 26.82 11.30
N VAL A 617 -1.76 26.38 11.87
CA VAL A 617 -2.26 25.02 11.72
C VAL A 617 -3.24 25.02 10.56
N VAL A 618 -2.88 24.32 9.50
CA VAL A 618 -3.74 24.11 8.34
C VAL A 618 -4.67 22.95 8.67
N MET A 619 -5.97 23.23 8.71
CA MET A 619 -7.01 22.20 8.84
C MET A 619 -7.14 21.46 7.51
N LEU A 620 -6.97 20.15 7.55
CA LEU A 620 -7.16 19.24 6.42
C LEU A 620 -8.57 18.66 6.52
N GLU A 621 -9.50 19.22 5.75
CA GLU A 621 -10.87 18.70 5.63
C GLU A 621 -10.85 17.36 4.88
N VAL A 622 -11.39 16.33 5.53
CA VAL A 622 -11.60 15.01 4.93
C VAL A 622 -13.07 14.89 4.56
N ASP A 623 -13.52 15.75 3.64
CA ASP A 623 -14.87 15.65 3.10
C ASP A 623 -15.04 14.26 2.45
N ASP A 624 -16.10 13.59 2.89
CA ASP A 624 -16.67 12.28 2.58
C ASP A 624 -16.86 11.93 1.09
N GLY A 625 -16.10 12.54 0.18
CA GLY A 625 -15.88 12.03 -1.15
C GLY A 625 -15.18 12.90 -2.19
N ARG A 626 -14.32 13.89 -1.87
CA ARG A 626 -13.24 14.48 -2.74
C ARG A 626 -12.82 15.91 -2.30
N THR A 627 -12.09 16.06 -1.20
CA THR A 627 -10.83 16.81 -1.38
C THR A 627 -9.91 15.81 -2.08
N ALA A 628 -9.46 16.09 -3.32
CA ALA A 628 -8.65 15.12 -4.05
C ALA A 628 -7.52 14.66 -3.15
N PHE A 629 -7.46 13.39 -2.79
CA PHE A 629 -6.51 12.91 -1.78
C PHE A 629 -5.05 13.29 -2.13
N GLN A 630 -4.75 13.51 -3.39
CA GLN A 630 -3.50 14.12 -3.84
C GLN A 630 -3.22 15.51 -3.23
N SER A 631 -4.21 16.40 -3.08
CA SER A 631 -4.02 17.74 -2.52
C SER A 631 -3.64 17.73 -1.04
N VAL A 632 -4.17 16.79 -0.26
CA VAL A 632 -3.80 16.62 1.16
C VAL A 632 -2.35 16.14 1.29
N MET A 633 -1.90 15.29 0.36
CA MET A 633 -0.49 14.91 0.27
C MET A 633 0.37 16.09 -0.16
N GLU A 634 0.01 16.79 -1.23
CA GLU A 634 0.72 17.99 -1.71
C GLU A 634 0.86 19.06 -0.62
N MET A 635 -0.10 19.17 0.30
CA MET A 635 0.03 20.06 1.45
C MET A 635 1.06 19.57 2.47
N ARG A 636 1.06 18.29 2.87
CA ARG A 636 2.05 17.79 3.87
C ARG A 636 3.50 17.69 3.33
N LEU A 637 3.70 17.74 2.01
CA LEU A 637 4.98 17.53 1.32
C LEU A 637 5.83 18.79 1.14
#